data_AF-A0AAW3UCY5-F1
#
_entry.id   AF-A0AAW3UCY5-F1
#
_cell.length_a   1.000
_cell.length_b   1.000
_cell.length_c   1.000
_cell.angle_alpha   90.00
_cell.angle_beta   90.00
_cell.angle_gamma   90.00
#
_symmetry.space_group_name_H-M   'P 1'
#
loop_
_entity.id
_entity.type
_entity.pdbx_description
1 polymer ?
#
loop_
_entity_poly.entity_id
_entity_poly.type
_entity_poly.pdbx_seq_one_letter_code
_entity_poly.pdbx_strand_id
1 'polypeptide(L)'
;MRLGEIAAVNGPKVRPDQVIEDSRCPADVHCIHAGQLIVRATVLGGGWSKQIDLTLGIPVPVADGMLTLVDATPLPVSGESTTRSRARFTFKFQGGR
;
A
#
# COMPACT_ATOMS: atom_id res chain seq x y z
N MET A 1 -4.25 -6.48 -4.62
CA MET A 1 -3.51 -7.54 -3.90
C MET A 1 -3.79 -7.45 -2.41
N ARG A 2 -3.77 -8.55 -1.67
CA ARG A 2 -3.97 -8.62 -0.21
C ARG A 2 -2.64 -8.64 0.55
N LEU A 3 -2.70 -8.52 1.88
CA LEU A 3 -1.53 -8.77 2.73
C LEU A 3 -0.96 -10.17 2.47
N GLY A 4 0.37 -10.26 2.37
CA GLY A 4 1.11 -11.48 2.07
C GLY A 4 1.09 -11.91 0.59
N GLU A 5 0.21 -11.33 -0.24
CA GLU A 5 0.11 -11.68 -1.65
C GLU A 5 1.20 -10.96 -2.47
N ILE A 6 1.95 -11.72 -3.28
CA ILE A 6 2.95 -11.17 -4.19
C ILE A 6 2.30 -10.93 -5.55
N ALA A 7 2.40 -9.71 -6.08
CA ALA A 7 1.92 -9.38 -7.41
C ALA A 7 2.93 -8.52 -8.19
N ALA A 8 3.01 -8.73 -9.50
CA ALA A 8 3.81 -7.88 -10.39
C ALA A 8 3.04 -6.60 -10.74
N VAL A 9 3.71 -5.46 -10.68
CA VAL A 9 3.15 -4.15 -11.05
C VAL A 9 4.05 -3.51 -12.08
N ASN A 10 3.82 -3.83 -13.36
CA ASN A 10 4.51 -3.26 -14.53
C ASN A 10 6.06 -3.21 -14.39
N GLY A 11 6.66 -4.23 -13.78
CA GLY A 11 8.09 -4.29 -13.51
C GLY A 11 8.37 -5.07 -12.23
N PRO A 12 8.53 -4.40 -11.08
CA PRO A 12 8.83 -5.08 -9.82
C PRO A 12 7.64 -5.92 -9.32
N LYS A 13 7.97 -6.95 -8.53
CA LYS A 13 7.01 -7.68 -7.72
C LYS A 13 6.87 -6.98 -6.37
N VAL A 14 5.65 -6.78 -5.91
CA VAL A 14 5.35 -6.13 -4.64
C VAL A 14 4.58 -7.11 -3.76
N ARG A 15 5.00 -7.20 -2.50
CA ARG A 15 4.31 -7.94 -1.44
C ARG A 15 3.94 -6.98 -0.32
N PRO A 16 2.65 -6.71 -0.06
CA PRO A 16 2.24 -5.97 1.12
C PRO A 16 2.45 -6.86 2.34
N ASP A 17 3.33 -6.47 3.27
CA ASP A 17 3.64 -7.29 4.45
C ASP A 17 2.65 -6.99 5.58
N GLN A 18 2.44 -5.71 5.91
CA GLN A 18 1.53 -5.29 6.97
C GLN A 18 1.10 -3.82 6.84
N VAL A 19 -0.04 -3.49 7.44
CA VAL A 19 -0.49 -2.10 7.63
C VAL A 19 0.18 -1.54 8.88
N ILE A 20 0.97 -0.47 8.72
CA ILE A 20 1.66 0.23 9.81
C ILE A 20 0.71 1.22 10.47
N GLU A 21 0.00 2.01 9.66
CA GLU A 21 -0.98 2.99 10.12
C GLU A 21 -2.16 2.98 9.15
N ASP A 22 -3.39 2.99 9.67
CA ASP A 22 -4.59 3.28 8.90
C ASP A 22 -5.46 4.23 9.72
N SER A 23 -5.20 5.52 9.55
CA SER A 23 -5.96 6.62 10.13
C SER A 23 -6.95 7.22 9.13
N ARG A 24 -7.12 6.59 7.95
CA ARG A 24 -8.07 7.04 6.91
C ARG A 24 -9.45 7.21 7.51
N CYS A 25 -10.18 8.20 7.02
CA CYS A 25 -11.52 8.46 7.54
C CYS A 25 -12.42 7.23 7.32
N PRO A 26 -12.97 6.65 8.40
CA PRO A 26 -13.86 5.51 8.27
C PRO A 26 -15.12 5.88 7.49
N ALA A 27 -15.69 4.91 6.78
CA ALA A 27 -16.86 5.15 5.91
C ALA A 27 -18.13 5.57 6.70
N ASP A 28 -18.17 5.30 8.01
CA ASP A 28 -19.30 5.52 8.92
C ASP A 28 -19.23 6.83 9.72
N VAL A 29 -18.17 7.65 9.57
CA VAL A 29 -17.97 8.87 10.36
C VAL A 29 -17.50 10.07 9.52
N HIS A 30 -17.67 11.27 10.07
CA HIS A 30 -17.21 12.51 9.46
C HIS A 30 -15.90 12.96 10.12
N CYS A 31 -14.78 12.87 9.39
CA CYS A 31 -13.47 13.26 9.91
C CYS A 31 -13.10 14.69 9.55
N ILE A 32 -12.52 15.40 10.51
CA ILE A 32 -12.05 16.79 10.35
C ILE A 32 -10.62 16.82 9.79
N HIS A 33 -9.86 15.73 9.95
CA HIS A 33 -8.48 15.60 9.48
C HIS A 33 -8.37 14.61 8.33
N ALA A 34 -7.49 14.90 7.37
CA ALA A 34 -7.10 13.96 6.33
C ALA A 34 -6.20 12.89 6.95
N GLY A 35 -6.79 11.77 7.33
CA GLY A 35 -6.04 10.60 7.77
C GLY A 35 -5.15 10.02 6.67
N GLN A 36 -4.23 9.14 7.05
CA GLN A 36 -3.30 8.50 6.12
C GLN A 36 -3.33 6.98 6.26
N LEU A 37 -2.80 6.31 5.23
CA LEU A 37 -2.55 4.88 5.26
C LEU A 37 -1.10 4.64 4.92
N ILE A 38 -0.39 3.95 5.81
CA ILE A 38 1.00 3.55 5.65
C ILE A 38 1.06 2.03 5.62
N VAL A 39 1.57 1.48 4.53
CA VAL A 39 1.69 0.03 4.32
C VAL A 39 3.17 -0.31 4.13
N ARG A 40 3.66 -1.25 4.94
CA ARG A 40 4.97 -1.84 4.74
C ARG A 40 4.88 -2.90 3.65
N ALA A 41 5.70 -2.76 2.62
CA ALA A 41 5.75 -3.69 1.52
C ALA A 41 7.19 -4.11 1.19
N THR A 42 7.36 -5.37 0.85
CA THR A 42 8.60 -5.90 0.27
C THR A 42 8.50 -5.81 -1.25
N VAL A 43 9.41 -5.08 -1.86
CA VAL A 43 9.53 -4.95 -3.31
C VAL A 43 10.70 -5.78 -3.78
N LEU A 44 10.48 -6.60 -4.83
CA LEU A 44 11.47 -7.49 -5.42
C LEU A 44 11.65 -7.16 -6.90
N GLY A 45 12.88 -7.07 -7.36
CA GLY A 45 13.21 -6.86 -8.77
C GLY A 45 14.60 -7.37 -9.09
N GLY A 46 14.82 -7.96 -10.29
CA GLY A 46 16.16 -8.22 -10.83
C GLY A 46 17.22 -8.85 -9.91
N GLY A 47 16.84 -9.67 -8.92
CA GLY A 47 17.76 -10.28 -7.94
C GLY A 47 17.95 -9.50 -6.63
N TRP A 48 17.35 -8.32 -6.47
CA TRP A 48 17.32 -7.56 -5.23
C TRP A 48 15.92 -7.59 -4.58
N SER A 49 15.87 -7.35 -3.28
CA SER A 49 14.65 -7.13 -2.51
C SER A 49 14.85 -6.01 -1.52
N LYS A 50 13.85 -5.15 -1.36
CA LYS A 50 13.87 -4.04 -0.41
C LYS A 50 12.52 -3.90 0.28
N GLN A 51 12.55 -3.71 1.59
CA GLN A 51 11.36 -3.33 2.34
C GLN A 51 11.22 -1.80 2.37
N ILE A 52 10.04 -1.30 2.08
CA ILE A 52 9.71 0.12 2.08
C ILE A 52 8.34 0.35 2.71
N ASP A 53 8.18 1.51 3.35
CA ASP A 53 6.90 1.98 3.86
C ASP A 53 6.29 2.91 2.81
N LEU A 54 5.08 2.58 2.35
CA LEU A 54 4.36 3.30 1.31
C LEU A 54 3.17 4.01 1.92
N THR A 55 3.16 5.33 1.81
CA THR A 55 2.01 6.17 2.18
C THR A 55 1.05 6.29 0.99
N LEU A 56 -0.24 6.14 1.23
CA LEU A 56 -1.28 6.25 0.20
C LEU A 56 -1.18 7.59 -0.54
N GLY A 57 -1.07 7.52 -1.86
CA GLY A 57 -0.94 8.68 -2.76
C GLY A 57 0.48 9.23 -2.90
N ILE A 58 1.45 8.76 -2.11
CA ILE A 58 2.83 9.28 -2.13
C ILE A 58 3.74 8.36 -2.97
N PRO A 59 4.35 8.85 -4.06
CA PRO A 59 5.28 8.07 -4.87
C PRO A 59 6.62 7.91 -4.15
N VAL A 60 7.18 6.69 -4.18
CA VAL A 60 8.49 6.36 -3.64
C VAL A 60 9.41 5.84 -4.74
N PRO A 61 10.66 6.31 -4.84
CA PRO A 61 11.61 5.81 -5.83
C PRO A 61 12.01 4.37 -5.54
N VAL A 62 11.91 3.51 -6.56
CA VAL A 62 12.22 2.09 -6.52
C VAL A 62 12.99 1.75 -7.80
N ALA A 63 14.26 1.37 -7.65
CA ALA A 63 15.19 1.17 -8.76
C ALA A 63 15.18 2.37 -9.73
N ASP A 64 14.67 2.19 -10.94
CA ASP A 64 14.61 3.16 -12.03
C ASP A 64 13.21 3.77 -12.23
N GLY A 65 12.27 3.50 -11.32
CA GLY A 65 10.91 4.02 -11.38
C GLY A 65 10.35 4.51 -10.05
N MET A 66 9.07 4.89 -10.09
CA MET A 66 8.29 5.33 -8.94
C MET A 66 7.22 4.31 -8.63
N LEU A 67 7.21 3.80 -7.40
CA LEU A 67 6.13 2.95 -6.88
C LEU A 67 5.22 3.78 -5.99
N THR A 68 3.91 3.71 -6.25
CA THR A 68 2.89 4.45 -5.49
C THR A 68 1.82 3.47 -5.01
N LEU A 69 1.45 3.55 -3.74
CA LEU A 69 0.21 2.98 -3.24
C LEU A 69 -0.93 3.92 -3.66
N VAL A 70 -1.75 3.53 -4.61
CA VAL A 70 -2.76 4.42 -5.22
C VAL A 70 -4.15 4.24 -4.64
N ASP A 71 -4.45 3.07 -4.10
CA ASP A 71 -5.75 2.78 -3.48
C ASP A 71 -5.64 1.66 -2.45
N ALA A 72 -6.57 1.65 -1.49
CA ALA A 72 -6.77 0.56 -0.56
C ALA A 72 -8.25 0.42 -0.18
N THR A 73 -8.82 -0.77 -0.33
CA THR A 73 -10.23 -1.04 -0.02
C THR A 73 -10.40 -2.29 0.84
N PRO A 74 -11.39 -2.34 1.75
CA PRO A 74 -12.32 -1.27 2.09
C PRO A 74 -11.67 -0.15 2.93
N LEU A 75 -12.38 0.96 3.09
CA LEU A 75 -12.07 1.95 4.14
C LEU A 75 -12.20 1.29 5.52
N PRO A 76 -11.41 1.72 6.52
CA PRO A 76 -11.61 1.25 7.87
C PRO A 76 -13.05 1.52 8.32
N VAL A 77 -13.55 0.67 9.22
CA VAL A 77 -14.80 0.87 9.95
C VAL A 77 -14.42 1.07 11.41
N SER A 78 -15.02 2.06 12.07
CA SER A 78 -14.69 2.38 13.46
C SER A 78 -14.82 1.16 14.37
N GLY A 79 -13.75 0.80 15.08
CA GLY A 79 -13.73 -0.34 16.00
C GLY A 79 -13.49 -1.72 15.37
N GLU A 80 -13.33 -1.82 14.04
CA GLU A 80 -13.15 -3.12 13.37
C GLU A 80 -11.72 -3.35 12.83
N SER A 81 -10.92 -4.08 13.60
CA SER A 81 -9.55 -4.48 13.22
C SER A 81 -9.50 -5.46 12.03
N THR A 82 -10.60 -6.21 11.77
CA THR A 82 -10.72 -7.18 10.68
C THR A 82 -10.57 -6.55 9.29
N THR A 83 -10.85 -5.25 9.18
CA THR A 83 -10.70 -4.51 7.92
C THR A 83 -9.25 -4.51 7.43
N ARG A 84 -8.27 -4.44 8.33
CA ARG A 84 -6.84 -4.42 7.95
C ARG A 84 -6.40 -5.73 7.29
N SER A 85 -6.87 -6.88 7.79
CA SER A 85 -6.51 -8.19 7.24
C SER A 85 -7.26 -8.54 5.94
N ARG A 86 -8.40 -7.89 5.69
CA ARG A 86 -9.17 -8.00 4.43
C ARG A 86 -8.83 -6.92 3.40
N ALA A 87 -7.95 -5.99 3.75
CA ALA A 87 -7.57 -4.88 2.89
C ALA A 87 -6.96 -5.38 1.57
N ARG A 88 -7.42 -4.75 0.49
CA ARG A 88 -6.95 -4.90 -0.87
C ARG A 88 -6.21 -3.62 -1.23
N PHE A 89 -4.95 -3.76 -1.58
CA PHE A 89 -4.09 -2.66 -1.97
C PHE A 89 -3.91 -2.65 -3.49
N THR A 90 -3.85 -1.46 -4.05
CA THR A 90 -3.55 -1.22 -5.46
C THR A 90 -2.28 -0.41 -5.53
N PHE A 91 -1.27 -0.95 -6.22
CA PHE A 91 0.00 -0.28 -6.44
C PHE A 91 0.17 0.05 -7.91
N LYS A 92 0.84 1.17 -8.18
CA LYS A 92 1.19 1.60 -9.52
C LYS A 92 2.69 1.85 -9.58
N PHE A 93 3.35 1.20 -10.52
CA PHE A 93 4.74 1.47 -10.86
C PHE A 93 4.81 2.28 -12.16
N GLN A 94 5.67 3.30 -12.17
CA GLN A 94 5.94 4.14 -13.34
C GLN A 94 7.45 4.29 -13.50
N GLY A 95 8.04 3.61 -14.49
CA GLY A 95 9.49 3.52 -14.75
C GLY A 95 9.78 2.26 -15.57
N GLY A 96 11.06 1.89 -15.80
CA GLY A 96 11.40 0.67 -16.54
C GLY A 96 11.74 0.88 -18.02
N ARG A 97 12.34 2.01 -18.39
CA ARG A 97 12.59 2.36 -19.80
C ARG A 97 13.85 1.74 -20.37
#